data_AF-A0A1I5TT27-F1
#
_entry.id   AF-A0A1I5TT27-F1
#
_cell.length_a   1.000
_cell.length_b   1.000
_cell.length_c   1.000
_cell.angle_alpha   90.00
_cell.angle_beta   90.00
_cell.angle_gamma   90.00
#
_symmetry.space_group_name_H-M   'P 1'
#
loop_
_entity.id
_entity.type
_entity.pdbx_description
1 polymer ?
#
loop_
_entity_poly.entity_id
_entity_poly.type
_entity_poly.pdbx_seq_one_letter_code
_entity_poly.pdbx_strand_id
1 'polypeptide(L)'
;MKKLINSILIFFVASVGTVAACPACEQSQPKILRGITHGAGPDSRWDYLIVYIAVIIVLATLFFSVKWLVKPGEKSKEHIKRMILNNQ
;
A
#
# COMPACT_ATOMS: atom_id res chain seq x y z
N MET A 1 -16.23 23.44 5.89
CA MET A 1 -15.68 22.06 5.83
C MET A 1 -15.87 21.41 4.45
N LYS A 2 -17.09 21.27 3.92
CA LYS A 2 -17.33 20.62 2.60
C LYS A 2 -16.55 21.24 1.44
N LYS A 3 -16.45 22.58 1.38
CA LYS A 3 -15.66 23.30 0.36
C LYS A 3 -14.15 23.04 0.47
N LEU A 4 -13.64 22.86 1.70
CA LEU A 4 -12.24 22.55 1.96
C LEU A 4 -11.92 21.11 1.55
N ILE A 5 -12.81 20.17 1.89
CA ILE A 5 -12.69 18.75 1.50
C ILE A 5 -12.72 18.60 -0.02
N ASN A 6 -13.65 19.28 -0.70
CA ASN A 6 -13.71 19.24 -2.17
C ASN A 6 -12.46 19.86 -2.81
N SER A 7 -11.91 20.93 -2.22
CA SER A 7 -10.69 21.56 -2.74
C SER A 7 -9.46 20.67 -2.56
N ILE A 8 -9.36 19.94 -1.44
CA ILE A 8 -8.30 18.95 -1.19
C ILE A 8 -8.42 17.77 -2.15
N LEU A 9 -9.64 17.30 -2.39
CA LEU A 9 -9.90 16.19 -3.31
C LEU A 9 -9.52 16.56 -4.75
N ILE A 10 -9.86 17.76 -5.20
CA ILE A 10 -9.49 18.26 -6.53
C ILE A 10 -7.97 18.38 -6.68
N PHE A 11 -7.28 18.88 -5.66
CA PHE A 11 -5.81 18.97 -5.65
C PHE A 11 -5.15 17.59 -5.72
N PHE A 12 -5.69 16.61 -4.97
CA PHE A 12 -5.17 15.24 -4.98
C PHE A 12 -5.36 14.57 -6.35
N VAL A 13 -6.53 14.73 -6.99
CA VAL A 13 -6.79 14.18 -8.33
C VAL A 13 -5.91 14.85 -9.39
N ALA A 14 -5.69 16.16 -9.28
CA ALA A 14 -4.81 16.90 -10.20
C ALA A 14 -3.32 16.52 -10.05
N SER A 15 -2.90 16.02 -8.89
CA SER A 15 -1.53 15.54 -8.65
C SER A 15 -1.21 14.16 -9.24
N VAL A 16 -2.22 13.45 -9.78
CA VAL A 16 -1.99 12.17 -10.45
C VAL A 16 -1.40 12.45 -11.83
N GLY A 17 -0.07 12.45 -11.92
CA GLY A 17 0.67 12.58 -13.17
C GLY A 17 0.33 11.49 -14.18
N THR A 18 0.66 11.73 -15.44
CA THR A 18 0.40 10.83 -16.56
C THR A 18 1.08 9.46 -16.35
N VAL A 19 0.26 8.40 -16.30
CA VAL A 19 0.65 7.00 -16.05
C VAL A 19 1.23 6.27 -17.28
N ALA A 20 1.56 7.00 -18.36
CA ALA A 20 2.04 6.42 -19.61
C ALA A 20 3.56 6.56 -19.76
N ALA A 21 4.25 5.44 -20.06
CA ALA A 21 5.70 5.44 -20.18
C ALA A 21 6.13 6.16 -21.45
N CYS A 22 7.16 7.01 -21.31
CA CYS A 22 7.81 7.59 -22.47
C CYS A 22 8.46 6.47 -23.32
N PRO A 23 8.60 6.60 -24.65
CA PRO A 23 9.21 5.56 -25.48
C PRO A 23 10.62 5.14 -25.01
N ALA A 24 11.41 6.07 -24.46
CA ALA A 24 12.72 5.77 -23.88
C ALA A 24 12.61 4.95 -22.57
N CYS A 25 11.60 5.23 -21.76
CA CYS A 25 11.30 4.57 -20.50
C CYS A 25 10.78 3.15 -20.73
N GLU A 26 10.00 2.93 -21.80
CA GLU A 26 9.45 1.63 -22.15
C GLU A 26 10.52 0.65 -22.67
N GLN A 27 11.52 1.15 -23.40
CA GLN A 27 12.62 0.33 -23.92
C GLN A 27 13.53 -0.20 -22.80
N SER A 28 13.72 0.58 -21.73
CA SER A 28 14.53 0.19 -20.56
C SER A 28 13.77 -0.69 -19.57
N GLN A 29 12.46 -0.88 -19.73
CA GLN A 29 11.65 -1.73 -18.87
C GLN A 29 11.77 -3.23 -19.25
N PRO A 30 11.72 -4.14 -18.25
CA PRO A 30 11.58 -5.57 -18.49
C PRO A 30 10.35 -5.87 -19.36
N LYS A 31 10.42 -6.88 -20.24
CA LYS A 31 9.35 -7.21 -21.20
C LYS A 31 7.94 -7.28 -20.58
N ILE A 32 7.84 -7.76 -19.34
CA ILE A 32 6.57 -7.97 -18.63
C ILE A 32 5.99 -6.64 -18.09
N LEU A 33 6.85 -5.64 -17.88
CA LEU A 33 6.49 -4.37 -17.24
C LEU A 33 6.44 -3.19 -18.22
N ARG A 34 6.59 -3.44 -19.52
CA ARG A 34 6.53 -2.40 -20.56
C ARG A 34 5.16 -1.72 -20.58
N GLY A 35 5.16 -0.41 -20.71
CA GLY A 35 3.96 0.42 -20.71
C GLY A 35 3.47 0.80 -19.31
N ILE A 36 4.09 0.29 -18.25
CA ILE A 36 3.78 0.66 -16.86
C ILE A 36 4.79 1.73 -16.42
N THR A 37 4.34 2.96 -16.18
CA THR A 37 5.24 3.93 -15.50
C THR A 37 5.37 3.57 -14.04
N HIS A 38 6.61 3.47 -13.59
CA HIS A 38 6.89 3.78 -12.19
C HIS A 38 7.26 5.27 -12.12
N GLY A 39 6.92 5.92 -11.02
CA GLY A 39 7.42 7.26 -10.72
C GLY A 39 8.95 7.24 -10.61
N ALA A 40 9.55 8.43 -10.43
CA ALA A 40 10.99 8.52 -10.17
C ALA A 40 11.39 7.56 -9.03
N GLY A 41 12.42 6.77 -9.28
CA GLY A 41 13.00 5.91 -8.26
C GLY A 41 13.74 6.73 -7.19
N PRO A 42 14.22 6.08 -6.13
CA PRO A 42 15.03 6.75 -5.11
C PRO A 42 16.33 7.30 -5.74
N ASP A 43 16.60 8.59 -5.55
CA ASP A 43 17.75 9.28 -6.15
C ASP A 43 19.08 8.91 -5.46
N SER A 44 19.03 8.63 -4.14
CA SER A 44 20.20 8.37 -3.31
C SER A 44 20.14 7.03 -2.57
N ARG A 45 21.30 6.57 -2.10
CA ARG A 45 21.40 5.35 -1.24
C ARG A 45 20.64 5.49 0.07
N TRP A 46 20.47 6.71 0.57
CA TRP A 46 19.68 6.98 1.78
C TRP A 46 18.19 6.79 1.54
N ASP A 47 17.71 7.13 0.35
CA ASP A 47 16.31 6.92 -0.01
C ASP A 47 15.99 5.43 -0.08
N TYR A 48 16.92 4.60 -0.58
CA TYR A 48 16.78 3.15 -0.53
C TYR A 48 16.72 2.59 0.90
N LEU A 49 17.47 3.15 1.85
CA LEU A 49 17.39 2.73 3.25
C LEU A 49 15.98 2.95 3.81
N ILE A 50 15.38 4.12 3.53
CA ILE A 50 14.01 4.44 3.93
C ILE A 50 13.01 3.46 3.30
N VAL A 51 13.16 3.17 2.00
CA VAL A 51 12.32 2.22 1.28
C VAL A 51 12.41 0.82 1.91
N TYR A 52 13.61 0.33 2.24
CA TYR A 52 13.76 -0.98 2.89
C TYR A 52 13.10 -1.04 4.27
N ILE A 53 13.24 0.02 5.07
CA ILE A 53 12.58 0.10 6.38
C ILE A 53 11.06 0.06 6.20
N ALA A 54 10.52 0.84 5.26
CA ALA A 54 9.09 0.85 4.97
C ALA A 54 8.58 -0.54 4.54
N VAL A 55 9.31 -1.23 3.65
CA VAL A 55 8.97 -2.60 3.22
C VAL A 55 8.93 -3.56 4.42
N ILE A 56 9.92 -3.50 5.33
CA ILE A 56 9.94 -4.34 6.53
C ILE A 56 8.71 -4.08 7.41
N ILE A 57 8.36 -2.81 7.63
CA ILE A 57 7.18 -2.43 8.44
C ILE A 57 5.90 -2.96 7.79
N VAL A 58 5.74 -2.80 6.47
CA VAL A 58 4.56 -3.28 5.73
C VAL A 58 4.45 -4.81 5.80
N LEU A 59 5.55 -5.53 5.62
CA LEU A 59 5.54 -7.00 5.72
C LEU A 59 5.21 -7.46 7.14
N ALA A 60 5.77 -6.81 8.17
CA ALA A 60 5.46 -7.12 9.56
C ALA A 60 3.98 -6.86 9.88
N THR A 61 3.45 -5.69 9.49
CA THR A 61 2.05 -5.34 9.71
C THR A 61 1.09 -6.26 8.96
N LEU A 62 1.39 -6.60 7.70
CA LEU A 62 0.63 -7.59 6.93
C LEU A 62 0.64 -8.96 7.62
N PHE A 63 1.81 -9.42 8.05
CA PHE A 63 1.95 -10.69 8.76
C PHE A 63 1.09 -10.73 10.02
N PHE A 64 1.17 -9.70 10.87
CA PHE A 64 0.38 -9.65 12.10
C PHE A 64 -1.12 -9.50 11.84
N SER A 65 -1.50 -8.70 10.83
CA SER A 65 -2.87 -8.56 10.39
C SER A 65 -3.46 -9.92 9.99
N VAL A 66 -2.79 -10.66 9.11
CA VAL A 66 -3.22 -12.00 8.70
C VAL A 66 -3.20 -12.97 9.88
N LYS A 67 -2.14 -12.97 10.70
CA LYS A 67 -1.99 -13.86 11.85
C LYS A 67 -3.18 -13.75 12.81
N TRP A 68 -3.58 -12.52 13.18
CA TRP A 68 -4.69 -12.31 14.11
C TRP A 68 -6.05 -12.42 13.43
N LEU A 69 -6.11 -12.23 12.11
CA LEU A 69 -7.30 -12.55 11.34
C LEU A 69 -7.53 -14.08 11.25
N VAL A 70 -6.50 -14.90 11.15
CA VAL A 70 -6.66 -16.36 11.10
C VAL A 70 -6.80 -16.95 12.51
N LYS A 71 -5.93 -16.55 13.43
CA LYS A 71 -5.89 -17.07 14.80
C LYS A 71 -5.84 -15.92 15.80
N PRO A 72 -7.00 -15.40 16.24
CA PRO A 72 -7.06 -14.35 17.25
C PRO A 72 -6.40 -14.84 18.54
N GLY A 73 -5.66 -13.94 19.20
CA GLY A 73 -4.99 -14.22 20.47
C GLY A 73 -5.93 -14.10 21.68
N GLU A 74 -7.14 -13.57 21.49
CA GLU A 74 -8.11 -13.41 22.56
C GLU A 74 -8.57 -14.75 23.14
N LYS A 75 -8.46 -14.87 24.47
CA LYS A 75 -8.98 -16.01 25.24
C LYS A 75 -10.43 -15.79 25.72
N SER A 76 -10.95 -14.57 25.57
CA SER A 76 -12.32 -14.22 25.98
C SER A 76 -13.36 -14.99 25.15
N LYS A 77 -14.40 -15.50 25.82
CA LYS A 77 -15.54 -16.16 25.16
C LYS A 77 -16.45 -15.16 24.44
N GLU A 78 -16.56 -13.95 24.96
CA GLU A 78 -17.42 -12.85 24.47
C GLU A 78 -16.86 -12.13 23.23
N HIS A 79 -15.77 -12.61 22.63
CA HIS A 79 -15.20 -11.95 21.46
C HIS A 79 -16.04 -12.25 20.21
N ILE A 80 -16.43 -11.22 19.46
CA ILE A 80 -17.34 -11.31 18.29
C ILE A 80 -16.96 -12.42 17.30
N LYS A 81 -15.66 -12.66 17.13
CA LYS A 81 -15.16 -13.70 16.23
C LYS A 81 -15.38 -15.13 16.74
N ARG A 82 -15.40 -15.35 18.06
CA ARG A 82 -15.71 -16.65 18.67
C ARG A 82 -17.20 -16.93 18.70
N MET A 83 -18.03 -15.90 18.84
CA MET A 83 -19.50 -16.03 18.73
C MET A 83 -19.90 -16.53 17.33
N ILE A 84 -19.37 -15.91 16.28
CA ILE A 84 -19.64 -16.30 14.88
C ILE A 84 -19.10 -17.71 14.57
N LEU A 85 -17.89 -18.05 15.03
CA LEU A 85 -17.26 -19.35 14.72
C LEU A 85 -17.82 -20.52 15.53
N ASN A 86 -18.36 -20.29 16.73
CA ASN A 86 -18.93 -21.34 17.58
C ASN A 86 -20.47 -21.34 17.63
N ASN A 87 -21.15 -20.51 16.84
CA ASN A 87 -22.62 -20.39 16.83
C ASN A 87 -23.22 -20.23 18.25
N GLN A 88 -22.70 -19.27 19.01
CA GLN A 88 -23.32 -18.80 20.26
C GLN A 88 -23.78 -17.36 20.10
#